data_AF-A0A2T4TZD8-F1
#
_entry.id   AF-A0A2T4TZD8-F1
#
_cell.length_a   1.000
_cell.length_b   1.000
_cell.length_c   1.000
_cell.angle_alpha   90.00
_cell.angle_beta   90.00
_cell.angle_gamma   90.00
#
_symmetry.space_group_name_H-M   'P 1'
#
loop_
_entity.id
_entity.type
_entity.pdbx_description
1 polymer ?
#
loop_
_entity_poly.entity_id
_entity_poly.type
_entity_poly.pdbx_seq_one_letter_code
_entity_poly.pdbx_strand_id
1 'polypeptide(L)'
;MRFLRLLRKGLAAALILTAVAVVSGAITMWFAAEKDKVRLPRVIGMDSTVALNLLREQGVQPKVSGREYSEGVPTDAVLFQRPASGSWVQKNSEVRLVVSQGSDAVELPSLAGLPLPQAQQILSAYGFTLGRVAQVHSSERPKGEVIAQDPEAGALVRRGSPVAVLLSLGQLEEPASTLNSPRPNISSLLRGQSSLLEATVQASAQPALQAVTHAC
;
A
#
# COMPACT_ATOMS: atom_id res chain seq x y z
N MET A 1 -29.34 -68.29 -57.15
CA MET A 1 -29.47 -67.80 -55.76
C MET A 1 -28.29 -68.12 -54.82
N ARG A 2 -27.45 -69.15 -55.06
CA ARG A 2 -26.29 -69.48 -54.19
C ARG A 2 -25.14 -68.46 -54.30
N PHE A 3 -24.91 -67.90 -55.49
CA PHE A 3 -23.86 -66.90 -55.75
C PHE A 3 -24.04 -65.58 -54.97
N LEU A 4 -25.26 -65.02 -54.92
CA LEU A 4 -25.57 -63.83 -54.10
C LEU A 4 -25.35 -64.05 -52.59
N ARG A 5 -25.52 -65.28 -52.09
CA ARG A 5 -25.28 -65.60 -50.67
C ARG A 5 -23.80 -65.68 -50.33
N LEU A 6 -22.97 -66.14 -51.27
CA LEU A 6 -21.51 -66.17 -51.11
C LEU A 6 -20.92 -64.76 -51.20
N LEU A 7 -21.43 -63.92 -52.10
CA LEU A 7 -21.02 -62.52 -52.23
C LEU A 7 -21.36 -61.70 -50.97
N ARG A 8 -22.57 -61.87 -50.41
CA ARG A 8 -22.97 -61.20 -49.15
C ARG A 8 -22.13 -61.65 -47.95
N LYS A 9 -21.76 -62.93 -47.88
CA LYS A 9 -20.88 -63.46 -46.83
C LYS A 9 -19.44 -62.93 -46.95
N GLY A 10 -18.93 -62.82 -48.19
CA GLY A 10 -17.61 -62.23 -48.46
C GLY A 10 -17.55 -60.75 -48.10
N LEU A 11 -18.57 -59.97 -48.46
CA LEU A 11 -18.65 -58.54 -48.15
C LEU A 11 -18.80 -58.29 -46.63
N ALA A 12 -19.58 -59.11 -45.93
CA ALA A 12 -19.69 -59.06 -44.47
C ALA A 12 -18.35 -59.39 -43.79
N ALA A 13 -17.64 -60.43 -44.25
CA ALA A 13 -16.32 -60.78 -43.71
C ALA A 13 -15.29 -59.67 -43.95
N ALA A 14 -15.29 -59.03 -45.13
CA ALA A 14 -14.42 -57.90 -45.42
C ALA A 14 -14.71 -56.69 -44.51
N LEU A 15 -15.98 -56.36 -44.28
CA LEU A 15 -16.38 -55.28 -43.35
C LEU A 15 -15.99 -55.57 -41.90
N ILE A 16 -16.08 -56.83 -41.47
CA ILE A 16 -15.65 -57.23 -40.12
C ILE A 16 -14.13 -57.08 -39.99
N LEU A 17 -13.36 -57.50 -41.00
CA LEU A 17 -11.89 -57.36 -40.98
C LEU A 17 -11.45 -55.90 -40.98
N THR A 18 -12.09 -55.03 -41.76
CA THR A 18 -11.78 -53.59 -41.73
C THR A 18 -12.19 -52.96 -40.40
N ALA A 19 -13.35 -53.32 -39.85
CA ALA A 19 -13.77 -52.86 -38.53
C ALA A 19 -12.79 -53.29 -37.43
N VAL A 20 -12.32 -54.55 -37.44
CA VAL A 20 -11.32 -55.05 -36.50
C VAL A 20 -9.99 -54.30 -36.66
N ALA A 21 -9.55 -54.03 -37.89
CA ALA A 21 -8.33 -53.26 -38.13
C ALA A 21 -8.44 -51.82 -37.61
N VAL A 22 -9.58 -51.15 -37.83
CA VAL A 22 -9.84 -49.80 -37.31
C VAL A 22 -9.88 -49.80 -35.78
N VAL A 23 -10.59 -50.76 -35.17
CA VAL A 23 -10.68 -50.89 -33.71
C VAL A 23 -9.31 -51.21 -33.10
N SER A 24 -8.53 -52.10 -33.71
CA SER A 24 -7.16 -52.42 -33.28
C SER A 24 -6.24 -51.19 -33.39
N GLY A 25 -6.34 -50.43 -34.47
CA GLY A 25 -5.59 -49.18 -34.65
C GLY A 25 -5.95 -48.14 -33.59
N ALA A 26 -7.24 -47.95 -33.33
CA ALA A 26 -7.73 -47.06 -32.29
C ALA A 26 -7.25 -47.46 -30.89
N ILE A 27 -7.29 -48.76 -30.57
CA ILE A 27 -6.79 -49.32 -29.29
C ILE A 27 -5.28 -49.09 -29.18
N THR A 28 -4.51 -49.37 -30.24
CA THR A 28 -3.05 -49.19 -30.23
C THR A 28 -2.68 -47.71 -30.01
N MET A 29 -3.41 -46.79 -30.65
CA MET A 29 -3.22 -45.35 -30.49
C MET A 29 -3.63 -44.86 -29.09
N TRP A 30 -4.69 -45.44 -28.49
CA TRP A 30 -5.10 -45.12 -27.13
C TRP A 30 -4.07 -45.57 -26.09
N PHE A 31 -3.54 -46.79 -26.20
CA PHE A 31 -2.47 -47.29 -25.31
C PHE A 31 -1.13 -46.58 -25.48
N ALA A 32 -0.86 -46.00 -26.66
CA ALA A 32 0.34 -45.22 -26.90
C ALA A 32 0.32 -43.87 -26.16
N ALA A 33 -0.86 -43.25 -25.99
CA ALA A 33 -0.99 -41.95 -25.33
C ALA A 33 -0.80 -41.99 -23.79
N GLU A 34 -0.85 -43.16 -23.16
CA GLU A 34 -0.80 -43.32 -21.70
C GLU A 34 0.63 -43.32 -21.12
N LYS A 35 1.65 -43.62 -21.94
CA LYS A 35 2.96 -44.10 -21.44
C LYS A 35 3.96 -43.03 -21.01
N ASP A 36 3.74 -41.76 -21.34
CA ASP A 36 4.74 -40.70 -21.14
C ASP A 36 4.32 -39.66 -20.09
N LYS A 37 3.83 -40.12 -18.93
CA LYS A 37 3.52 -39.23 -17.78
C LYS A 37 4.67 -39.28 -16.75
N VAL A 38 5.13 -38.11 -16.34
CA VAL A 38 6.17 -37.89 -15.33
C VAL A 38 5.54 -37.26 -14.09
N ARG A 39 5.97 -37.69 -12.91
CA ARG A 39 5.54 -37.08 -11.64
C ARG A 39 6.45 -35.91 -11.29
N LEU A 40 5.87 -34.74 -11.05
CA LEU A 40 6.65 -33.55 -10.74
C LEU A 40 7.23 -33.60 -9.31
N PRO A 41 8.55 -33.37 -9.14
CA PRO A 41 9.14 -33.19 -7.82
C PRO A 41 8.70 -31.86 -7.21
N ARG A 42 8.84 -31.75 -5.88
CA ARG A 42 8.68 -30.48 -5.17
C ARG A 42 9.96 -29.67 -5.30
N VAL A 43 9.89 -28.54 -5.99
CA VAL A 43 11.01 -27.59 -6.08
C VAL A 43 10.81 -26.29 -5.31
N ILE A 44 9.66 -26.12 -4.65
CA ILE A 44 9.35 -24.93 -3.85
C ILE A 44 10.36 -24.82 -2.70
N GLY A 45 10.97 -23.65 -2.57
CA GLY A 45 12.03 -23.33 -1.59
C GLY A 45 13.43 -23.71 -2.03
N MET A 46 13.60 -24.43 -3.15
CA MET A 46 14.93 -24.72 -3.70
C MET A 46 15.46 -23.51 -4.48
N ASP A 47 16.79 -23.43 -4.60
CA ASP A 47 17.44 -22.52 -5.54
C ASP A 47 16.93 -22.76 -6.97
N SER A 48 16.66 -21.69 -7.70
CA SER A 48 16.09 -21.76 -9.04
C SER A 48 16.96 -22.54 -10.01
N THR A 49 18.30 -22.45 -9.92
CA THR A 49 19.20 -23.18 -10.80
C THR A 49 19.11 -24.69 -10.53
N VAL A 50 19.13 -25.08 -9.25
CA VAL A 50 18.98 -26.48 -8.83
C VAL A 50 17.60 -27.02 -9.25
N ALA A 51 16.54 -26.24 -9.03
CA ALA A 51 15.18 -26.59 -9.41
C ALA A 51 15.02 -26.79 -10.93
N LEU A 52 15.58 -25.90 -11.74
CA LEU A 52 15.54 -26.00 -13.20
C LEU A 52 16.25 -27.27 -13.69
N ASN A 53 17.41 -27.60 -13.13
CA ASN A 53 18.14 -28.79 -13.51
C ASN A 53 17.39 -30.07 -13.11
N LEU A 54 16.87 -30.13 -11.89
CA LEU A 54 16.08 -31.26 -11.42
C LEU A 54 14.85 -31.51 -12.31
N LEU A 55 14.14 -30.44 -12.72
CA LEU A 55 12.98 -30.58 -13.60
C LEU A 55 13.39 -31.01 -15.03
N ARG A 56 14.51 -30.53 -15.56
CA ARG A 56 15.02 -31.01 -16.87
C ARG A 56 15.39 -32.48 -16.84
N GLU A 57 15.99 -32.95 -15.75
CA GLU A 57 16.33 -34.38 -15.54
C GLU A 57 15.09 -35.27 -15.53
N GLN A 58 13.96 -34.76 -15.00
CA GLN A 58 12.67 -35.45 -15.07
C GLN A 58 12.05 -35.44 -16.48
N GLY A 59 12.68 -34.79 -17.46
CA GLY A 59 12.20 -34.74 -18.84
C GLY A 59 11.03 -33.78 -19.06
N VAL A 60 10.91 -32.73 -18.23
CA VAL A 60 9.98 -31.61 -18.43
C VAL A 60 10.75 -30.34 -18.79
N GLN A 61 10.04 -29.32 -19.29
CA GLN A 61 10.63 -28.06 -19.72
C GLN A 61 10.32 -26.97 -18.69
N PRO A 62 11.23 -26.68 -17.74
CA PRO A 62 10.96 -25.66 -16.75
C PRO A 62 11.23 -24.26 -17.33
N LYS A 63 10.38 -23.31 -16.96
CA LYS A 63 10.44 -21.92 -17.40
C LYS A 63 10.16 -20.99 -16.23
N VAL A 64 11.02 -20.00 -16.01
CA VAL A 64 10.76 -18.94 -15.05
C VAL A 64 9.76 -17.98 -15.68
N SER A 65 8.55 -17.94 -15.15
CA SER A 65 7.46 -17.09 -15.66
C SER A 65 7.45 -15.69 -15.06
N GLY A 66 8.11 -15.51 -13.92
CA GLY A 66 8.16 -14.24 -13.22
C GLY A 66 9.01 -14.30 -11.97
N ARG A 67 9.23 -13.12 -11.39
CA ARG A 67 9.92 -12.96 -10.12
C ARG A 67 9.06 -12.08 -9.21
N GLU A 68 8.92 -12.46 -7.95
CA GLU A 68 8.08 -11.78 -6.97
C GLU A 68 8.84 -11.57 -5.67
N TYR A 69 8.54 -10.48 -4.96
CA TYR A 69 9.07 -10.23 -3.62
C TYR A 69 8.33 -11.07 -2.59
N SER A 70 9.07 -11.68 -1.68
CA SER A 70 8.52 -12.52 -0.62
C SER A 70 9.33 -12.37 0.66
N GLU A 71 8.64 -12.04 1.74
CA GLU A 71 9.24 -11.97 3.07
C GLU A 71 9.62 -13.37 3.56
N GLY A 72 10.82 -13.51 4.10
CA GLY A 72 11.31 -14.77 4.67
C GLY A 72 11.74 -15.84 3.66
N VAL A 73 11.67 -15.57 2.35
CA VAL A 73 12.19 -16.47 1.31
C VAL A 73 13.43 -15.84 0.66
N PRO A 74 14.59 -16.52 0.67
CA PRO A 74 15.81 -15.96 0.11
C PRO A 74 15.67 -15.69 -1.39
N THR A 75 16.46 -14.74 -1.88
CA THR A 75 16.56 -14.44 -3.31
C THR A 75 16.91 -15.70 -4.11
N ASP A 76 16.34 -15.79 -5.31
CA ASP A 76 16.53 -16.90 -6.26
C ASP A 76 15.92 -18.24 -5.84
N ALA A 77 15.24 -18.33 -4.69
CA ALA A 77 14.47 -19.53 -4.35
C ALA A 77 13.10 -19.58 -5.06
N VAL A 78 12.63 -20.77 -5.42
CA VAL A 78 11.32 -20.96 -6.07
C VAL A 78 10.18 -20.73 -5.07
N LEU A 79 9.32 -19.74 -5.34
CA LEU A 79 8.12 -19.46 -4.55
C LEU A 79 6.95 -20.35 -4.95
N PHE A 80 6.77 -20.49 -6.26
CA PHE A 80 5.59 -21.15 -6.80
C PHE A 80 5.95 -21.97 -8.03
N GLN A 81 5.25 -23.10 -8.17
CA GLN A 81 5.41 -24.05 -9.26
C GLN A 81 4.03 -24.42 -9.81
N ARG A 82 3.88 -24.36 -11.14
CA ARG A 82 2.67 -24.82 -11.83
C ARG A 82 3.06 -25.64 -13.08
N PRO A 83 2.53 -26.86 -13.25
CA PRO A 83 1.62 -27.60 -12.36
C PRO A 83 2.22 -27.90 -10.97
N ALA A 84 1.36 -28.10 -9.96
CA ALA A 84 1.80 -28.26 -8.58
C ALA A 84 2.68 -29.50 -8.39
N SER A 85 3.55 -29.49 -7.40
CA SER A 85 4.37 -30.65 -7.04
C SER A 85 3.52 -31.91 -6.80
N GLY A 86 4.01 -33.07 -7.25
CA GLY A 86 3.29 -34.34 -7.16
C GLY A 86 2.28 -34.59 -8.28
N SER A 87 1.99 -33.59 -9.13
CA SER A 87 1.12 -33.74 -10.30
C SER A 87 1.79 -34.63 -11.36
N TRP A 88 0.95 -35.33 -12.13
CA TRP A 88 1.37 -36.06 -13.32
C TRP A 88 1.25 -35.17 -14.55
N VAL A 89 2.35 -35.02 -15.29
CA VAL A 89 2.40 -34.22 -16.51
C VAL A 89 2.99 -35.02 -17.65
N GLN A 90 2.65 -34.66 -18.88
CA GLN A 90 3.27 -35.30 -20.04
C GLN A 90 4.76 -34.95 -20.12
N LYS A 91 5.56 -35.90 -20.60
CA LYS A 91 6.96 -35.63 -20.95
C LYS A 91 7.04 -34.42 -21.88
N ASN A 92 8.08 -33.61 -21.72
CA ASN A 92 8.30 -32.35 -22.43
C ASN A 92 7.26 -31.24 -22.14
N SER A 93 6.33 -31.43 -21.19
CA SER A 93 5.41 -30.36 -20.78
C SER A 93 6.15 -29.18 -20.14
N GLU A 94 5.59 -27.97 -20.29
CA GLU A 94 6.10 -26.77 -19.63
C GLU A 94 5.74 -26.76 -18.13
N VAL A 95 6.73 -26.48 -17.28
CA VAL A 95 6.52 -26.20 -15.85
C VAL A 95 6.94 -24.76 -15.57
N ARG A 96 5.97 -23.93 -15.17
CA ARG A 96 6.20 -22.53 -14.84
C ARG A 96 6.60 -22.36 -13.38
N LEU A 97 7.68 -21.62 -13.16
CA LEU A 97 8.21 -21.28 -11.84
C LEU A 97 8.12 -19.77 -11.62
N VAL A 98 7.74 -19.37 -10.41
CA VAL A 98 7.91 -18.01 -9.90
C VAL A 98 9.02 -18.04 -8.86
N VAL A 99 9.97 -17.12 -8.99
CA VAL A 99 11.18 -17.08 -8.18
C VAL A 99 11.16 -15.87 -7.26
N SER A 100 11.68 -16.01 -6.04
CA SER A 100 11.79 -14.94 -5.05
C SER A 100 12.84 -13.91 -5.46
N GLN A 101 12.50 -12.63 -5.30
CA GLN A 101 13.47 -11.53 -5.31
C GLN A 101 14.00 -11.17 -3.91
N GLY A 102 13.57 -11.91 -2.88
CA GLY A 102 13.83 -11.58 -1.48
C GLY A 102 12.78 -10.60 -0.91
N SER A 103 13.10 -10.01 0.24
CA SER A 103 12.27 -8.97 0.86
C SER A 103 12.30 -7.69 0.03
N ASP A 104 11.15 -7.02 -0.10
CA ASP A 104 11.09 -5.65 -0.68
C ASP A 104 11.35 -4.57 0.39
N ALA A 105 12.11 -4.94 1.42
CA ALA A 105 12.48 -4.06 2.50
C ALA A 105 13.63 -3.15 2.05
N VAL A 106 13.42 -1.85 2.19
CA VAL A 106 14.39 -0.80 1.88
C VAL A 106 14.72 -0.06 3.18
N GLU A 107 15.97 0.35 3.32
CA GLU A 107 16.40 1.14 4.47
C GLU A 107 15.73 2.51 4.47
N LEU A 108 15.12 2.87 5.61
CA LEU A 108 14.40 4.13 5.76
C LEU A 108 15.39 5.29 6.00
N PRO A 109 15.40 6.35 5.17
CA PRO A 109 16.28 7.48 5.38
C PRO A 109 15.92 8.26 6.65
N SER A 110 16.91 9.00 7.18
CA SER A 110 16.68 9.95 8.27
C SER A 110 16.02 11.23 7.74
N LEU A 111 14.91 11.61 8.37
CA LEU A 111 14.13 12.81 8.11
C LEU A 111 14.32 13.87 9.20
N ALA A 112 15.03 13.54 10.29
CA ALA A 112 15.19 14.44 11.43
C ALA A 112 15.92 15.74 11.02
N GLY A 113 15.37 16.89 11.44
CA GLY A 113 15.87 18.22 11.08
C GLY A 113 15.48 18.71 9.69
N LEU A 114 14.72 17.93 8.91
CA LEU A 114 14.21 18.38 7.62
C LEU A 114 12.84 19.04 7.75
N PRO A 115 12.52 20.05 6.92
CA PRO A 115 11.18 20.58 6.82
C PRO A 115 10.25 19.55 6.17
N LEU A 116 8.98 19.52 6.61
CA LEU A 116 7.95 18.61 6.09
C LEU A 116 7.93 18.41 4.56
N PRO A 117 7.96 19.47 3.72
CA PRO A 117 7.93 19.29 2.25
C PRO A 117 9.17 18.56 1.71
N GLN A 118 10.36 18.78 2.29
CA GLN A 118 11.56 18.07 1.87
C GLN A 118 11.52 16.61 2.35
N ALA A 119 11.06 16.37 3.58
CA ALA A 119 10.87 15.02 4.10
C ALA A 119 9.91 14.21 3.20
N GLN A 120 8.81 14.81 2.75
CA GLN A 120 7.85 14.16 1.83
C GLN A 120 8.48 13.81 0.48
N GLN A 121 9.31 14.68 -0.07
CA GLN A 121 10.03 14.42 -1.33
C GLN A 121 11.00 13.26 -1.19
N ILE A 122 11.77 13.21 -0.11
CA ILE A 122 12.70 12.11 0.18
C ILE A 122 11.93 10.80 0.35
N LEU A 123 10.86 10.78 1.15
CA LEU A 123 10.04 9.58 1.31
C LEU A 123 9.52 9.06 -0.03
N SER A 124 8.98 9.95 -0.86
CA SER A 124 8.47 9.58 -2.19
C SER A 124 9.57 9.05 -3.11
N ALA A 125 10.78 9.62 -3.06
CA ALA A 125 11.93 9.19 -3.84
C ALA A 125 12.40 7.77 -3.47
N TYR A 126 12.29 7.39 -2.19
CA TYR A 126 12.61 6.06 -1.70
C TYR A 126 11.42 5.09 -1.79
N GLY A 127 10.27 5.54 -2.31
CA GLY A 127 9.06 4.73 -2.48
C GLY A 127 8.25 4.53 -1.20
N PHE A 128 8.44 5.37 -0.17
CA PHE A 128 7.63 5.41 1.04
C PHE A 128 6.51 6.43 0.91
N THR A 129 5.49 6.30 1.76
CA THR A 129 4.37 7.25 1.82
C THR A 129 4.40 8.04 3.13
N LEU A 130 4.00 9.32 3.07
CA LEU A 130 3.84 10.11 4.30
C LEU A 130 2.61 9.60 5.06
N GLY A 131 2.84 9.15 6.29
CA GLY A 131 1.81 8.63 7.19
C GLY A 131 1.25 9.72 8.10
N ARG A 132 1.09 9.37 9.38
CA ARG A 132 0.55 10.29 10.40
C ARG A 132 1.53 11.41 10.68
N VAL A 133 1.03 12.64 10.71
CA VAL A 133 1.79 13.83 11.09
C VAL A 133 1.33 14.28 12.47
N ALA A 134 2.19 14.11 13.48
CA ALA A 134 1.98 14.64 14.83
C ALA A 134 2.76 15.95 15.00
N GLN A 135 2.32 16.82 15.90
CA GLN A 135 2.95 18.12 16.15
C GLN A 135 3.14 18.31 17.66
N VAL A 136 4.30 18.80 18.07
CA VAL A 136 4.62 19.08 19.48
C VAL A 136 5.45 20.34 19.60
N HIS A 137 5.27 21.08 20.69
CA HIS A 137 6.16 22.21 21.00
C HIS A 137 7.55 21.69 21.36
N SER A 138 8.58 22.33 20.81
CA SER A 138 9.98 21.98 21.06
C SER A 138 10.80 23.26 21.12
N SER A 139 11.61 23.39 22.18
CA SER A 139 12.61 24.46 22.31
C SER A 139 13.91 24.15 21.55
N GLU A 140 14.10 22.89 21.13
CA GLU A 140 15.34 22.42 20.50
C GLU A 140 15.33 22.54 18.98
N ARG A 141 14.14 22.48 18.35
CA ARG A 141 14.00 22.54 16.89
C ARG A 141 13.08 23.67 16.43
N PRO A 142 13.45 24.41 15.35
CA PRO A 142 12.59 25.37 14.70
C PRO A 142 11.23 24.81 14.31
N LYS A 143 10.23 25.70 14.24
CA LYS A 143 8.88 25.35 13.80
C LYS A 143 8.91 24.79 12.37
N GLY A 144 8.25 23.67 12.15
CA GLY A 144 8.08 23.03 10.84
C GLY A 144 9.15 21.98 10.49
N GLU A 145 10.13 21.76 11.36
CA GLU A 145 11.11 20.68 11.20
C GLU A 145 10.64 19.37 11.84
N VAL A 146 11.04 18.25 11.27
CA VAL A 146 10.81 16.91 11.81
C VAL A 146 11.72 16.67 13.01
N ILE A 147 11.11 16.37 14.15
CA ILE A 147 11.77 15.99 15.41
C ILE A 147 12.12 14.50 15.40
N ALA A 148 11.15 13.68 15.01
CA ALA A 148 11.25 12.22 15.04
C ALA A 148 10.41 11.61 13.92
N GLN A 149 10.71 10.36 13.59
CA GLN A 149 10.00 9.55 12.62
C GLN A 149 9.72 8.16 13.20
N ASP A 150 8.67 7.51 12.71
CA ASP A 150 8.32 6.14 13.04
C ASP A 150 7.87 5.42 11.75
N PRO A 151 8.57 4.35 11.30
CA PRO A 151 9.73 3.69 11.91
C PRO A 151 11.00 4.56 11.99
N GLU A 152 11.96 4.15 12.84
CA GLU A 152 13.24 4.86 13.01
C GLU A 152 14.11 4.86 11.75
N ALA A 153 15.01 5.82 11.63
CA ALA A 153 15.98 5.87 10.54
C ALA A 153 16.86 4.61 10.54
N GLY A 154 17.16 4.07 9.36
CA GLY A 154 17.90 2.82 9.20
C GLY A 154 17.05 1.55 9.34
N ALA A 155 15.77 1.67 9.72
CA ALA A 155 14.88 0.51 9.75
C ALA A 155 14.65 -0.04 8.34
N LEU A 156 14.67 -1.37 8.21
CA LEU A 156 14.28 -2.06 6.97
C LEU A 156 12.76 -2.12 6.88
N VAL A 157 12.19 -1.30 6.01
CA VAL A 157 10.74 -1.15 5.86
C VAL A 157 10.35 -1.45 4.42
N ARG A 158 9.24 -2.17 4.23
CA ARG A 158 8.73 -2.48 2.90
C ARG A 158 8.40 -1.19 2.14
N ARG A 159 8.72 -1.14 0.84
CA ARG A 159 8.27 -0.03 -0.01
C ARG A 159 6.75 0.13 0.03
N GLY A 160 6.31 1.38 -0.07
CA GLY A 160 4.91 1.80 0.02
C GLY A 160 4.40 1.95 1.45
N SER A 161 5.14 1.49 2.46
CA SER A 161 4.72 1.64 3.86
C SER A 161 4.61 3.11 4.27
N PRO A 162 3.64 3.45 5.13
CA PRO A 162 3.50 4.81 5.66
C PRO A 162 4.53 5.07 6.75
N VAL A 163 5.12 6.26 6.74
CA VAL A 163 6.08 6.72 7.75
C VAL A 163 5.47 7.90 8.50
N ALA A 164 5.28 7.73 9.80
CA ALA A 164 4.79 8.79 10.66
C ALA A 164 5.93 9.76 11.00
N VAL A 165 5.59 11.04 11.14
CA VAL A 165 6.55 12.10 11.48
C VAL A 165 6.00 12.95 12.62
N LEU A 166 6.89 13.37 13.50
CA LEU A 166 6.63 14.32 14.57
C LEU A 166 7.27 15.66 14.19
N LEU A 167 6.48 16.72 14.07
CA LEU A 167 6.93 18.06 13.70
C LEU A 167 7.03 18.96 14.93
N SER A 168 7.99 19.89 14.89
CA SER A 168 8.10 20.97 15.87
C SER A 168 7.10 22.08 15.59
N LEU A 169 6.38 22.51 16.62
CA LEU A 169 5.58 23.75 16.66
C LEU A 169 6.41 24.97 17.04
N GLY A 170 7.71 24.78 17.34
CA GLY A 170 8.56 25.79 17.97
C GLY A 170 8.36 25.86 19.48
N GLN A 171 9.05 26.82 20.11
CA GLN A 171 8.99 27.04 21.55
C GLN A 171 7.56 27.44 21.96
N LEU A 172 7.10 26.91 23.09
CA LEU A 172 5.85 27.37 23.69
C LEU A 172 6.09 28.79 24.22
N GLU A 173 5.50 29.79 23.57
CA GLU A 173 5.41 31.13 24.13
C GLU A 173 4.38 31.09 25.27
N GLU A 174 4.85 31.09 26.52
CA GLU A 174 3.96 31.41 27.64
C GLU A 174 3.41 32.81 27.40
N PRO A 175 2.08 33.02 27.40
CA PRO A 175 1.52 34.35 27.30
C PRO A 175 2.09 35.17 28.44
N ALA A 176 2.83 36.23 28.10
CA ALA A 176 3.54 37.07 29.05
C ALA A 176 2.65 37.33 30.27
N SER A 177 3.11 36.87 31.44
CA SER A 177 2.44 37.07 32.71
C SER A 177 1.94 38.52 32.78
N THR A 178 0.63 38.72 32.80
CA THR A 178 -0.05 40.02 32.92
C THR A 178 0.12 40.63 34.32
N LEU A 179 1.25 40.39 34.99
CA LEU A 179 1.60 40.97 36.28
C LEU A 179 1.96 42.46 36.21
N ASN A 180 1.91 43.07 35.02
CA ASN A 180 2.16 44.50 34.84
C ASN A 180 0.95 45.31 34.34
N SER A 181 -0.27 44.76 34.44
CA SER A 181 -1.48 45.59 34.30
C SER A 181 -1.46 46.65 35.42
N PRO A 182 -1.43 47.97 35.11
CA PRO A 182 -1.49 49.00 36.13
C PRO A 182 -2.78 48.79 36.93
N ARG A 183 -2.67 48.57 38.25
CA ARG A 183 -3.85 48.62 39.12
C ARG A 183 -4.51 49.98 38.88
N PRO A 184 -5.79 50.07 38.47
CA PRO A 184 -6.42 51.36 38.26
C PRO A 184 -6.35 52.14 39.58
N ASN A 185 -5.70 53.30 39.55
CA ASN A 185 -5.64 54.17 40.72
C ASN A 185 -7.07 54.66 41.00
N ILE A 186 -7.61 54.36 42.18
CA ILE A 186 -8.98 54.70 42.59
C ILE A 186 -9.27 56.20 42.39
N SER A 187 -8.23 57.04 42.40
CA SER A 187 -8.31 58.48 42.10
C SER A 187 -8.89 58.82 40.72
N SER A 188 -8.67 57.98 39.69
CA SER A 188 -9.23 58.22 38.35
C SER A 188 -10.71 57.81 38.26
N LEU A 189 -11.14 56.85 39.07
CA LEU A 189 -12.52 56.39 39.14
C LEU A 189 -13.42 57.37 39.90
N LEU A 190 -12.89 58.04 40.93
CA LEU A 190 -13.62 59.06 41.68
C LEU A 190 -13.77 60.37 40.88
N ARG A 191 -12.75 60.76 40.09
CA ARG A 191 -12.79 62.00 39.30
C ARG A 191 -13.85 61.98 38.19
N GLY A 192 -14.14 60.80 37.62
CA GLY A 192 -15.20 60.63 36.62
C GLY A 192 -16.63 60.67 37.20
N GLN A 193 -16.81 60.42 38.50
CA GLN A 193 -18.13 60.47 39.14
C GLN A 193 -18.53 61.90 39.55
N SER A 194 -17.57 62.77 39.87
CA SER A 194 -17.85 64.19 40.18
C SER A 194 -18.39 64.95 38.96
N SER A 195 -17.87 64.68 37.75
CA SER A 195 -18.34 65.32 36.52
C SER A 195 -19.75 64.92 36.11
N LEU A 196 -20.24 63.75 36.55
CA LEU A 196 -21.61 63.30 36.29
C LEU A 196 -22.64 63.97 37.21
N LEU A 197 -22.22 64.40 38.40
CA LEU A 197 -23.08 65.12 39.35
C LEU A 197 -23.28 66.59 38.92
N GLU A 198 -22.24 67.25 38.40
CA GLU A 198 -22.35 68.66 37.93
C GLU A 198 -23.21 68.79 36.66
N ALA A 199 -23.12 67.83 35.73
CA ALA A 199 -23.91 67.86 34.50
C ALA A 199 -25.43 67.73 34.73
N THR A 200 -25.85 67.10 35.84
CA THR A 200 -27.28 66.92 36.17
C THR A 200 -27.89 68.20 36.76
N VAL A 201 -27.10 69.03 37.45
CA VAL A 201 -27.60 70.25 38.13
C VAL A 201 -27.88 71.40 37.15
N GLN A 202 -27.18 71.46 36.01
CA GLN A 202 -27.35 72.53 35.01
C GLN A 202 -28.53 72.30 34.05
N ALA A 203 -29.06 71.08 33.95
CA ALA A 203 -30.15 70.75 33.03
C ALA A 203 -31.57 71.01 33.58
N SER A 204 -31.73 71.34 34.87
CA SER A 204 -33.05 71.53 35.51
C SER A 204 -33.46 73.00 35.72
N ALA A 205 -32.68 73.97 35.21
CA ALA A 205 -32.95 75.40 35.41
C ALA A 205 -33.15 76.14 34.07
N GLN A 206 -34.28 75.88 33.39
CA GLN A 206 -34.82 76.76 32.34
C GLN A 206 -36.17 77.33 32.81
N PRO A 207 -36.28 78.65 33.05
CA PRO A 207 -37.55 79.28 33.34
C PRO A 207 -38.35 79.51 32.05
N ALA A 208 -39.59 79.04 32.05
CA ALA A 208 -40.63 79.50 31.14
C ALA A 208 -41.05 80.92 31.55
N LEU A 209 -40.89 81.92 30.67
CA LEU A 209 -41.76 83.09 30.52
C LEU A 209 -41.13 84.18 29.63
N GLN A 210 -42.00 84.86 28.88
CA GLN A 210 -41.84 86.04 28.02
C GLN A 210 -41.59 85.72 26.52
N ALA A 211 -42.37 86.22 25.55
CA ALA A 211 -43.32 87.33 25.58
C ALA A 211 -44.43 87.16 24.52
N VAL A 212 -45.65 87.44 24.95
CA VAL A 212 -46.76 87.94 24.13
C VAL A 212 -46.60 89.46 24.09
N THR A 213 -46.44 90.09 22.92
CA THR A 213 -46.81 91.51 22.68
C THR A 213 -46.67 91.91 21.19
N HIS A 214 -47.76 92.48 20.65
CA HIS A 214 -47.98 93.25 19.40
C HIS A 214 -47.89 92.46 18.07
N ALA A 215 -48.94 92.26 17.26
CA ALA A 215 -50.06 93.09 16.76
C ALA A 215 -49.64 94.23 15.81
N CYS A 216 -50.19 94.15 14.59
CA CYS A 216 -50.03 94.97 13.37
C CYS A 216 -48.89 94.60 12.41
#